data_AF-K4IWQ3-F1
#
_entry.id   AF-K4IWQ3-F1
#
_cell.length_a   1.000
_cell.length_b   1.000
_cell.length_c   1.000
_cell.angle_alpha   90.00
_cell.angle_beta   90.00
_cell.angle_gamma   90.00
#
_symmetry.space_group_name_H-M   'P 1'
#
loop_
_entity.id
_entity.type
_entity.pdbx_description
1 polymer ?
#
loop_
_entity_poly.entity_id
_entity_poly.type
_entity_poly.pdbx_seq_one_letter_code
_entity_poly.pdbx_strand_id
1 'polypeptide(L)'
;FDTPKVFIFDKKGGSIYHDVKVMRKQMPIDINAGEINSINLGEIKGEDPIGQLVIPPNSFHKDNGEIYEGTVKASVTFIDPRNITTAAAAPGDLNFVDDEGDMLPLRTYGMFSVDFRDETNKEVPGAGAVQVLLDTQHVKMQEHIPKMKLWSLNPDTGVWEEESDFYATQTTGGHGRSKREERTFLIGNMETRERRLFNLDVPENRRCYVKVRAYMSDKFLPTEQLEGVVISLINLEPKPGYSSNPRAWGRFDSVITGPNGACLPAFCDAQRPDAYTAYVTAMMGGEELEAAPSSPKMNPNIIGVSQPYLDKIDYQRSDHEDPALKKTAFRINLAKPNQNNLDETNGPIYPYQNLFACENAPIDANHFRFFRVEKDKYEYNVVPFEENDLTTWTGDYLSWWPNPQEFRACFIKVKIQGQKEVMIRSRNLGGTHRETKAKLYGIRDIRSTRDMREANTSAACVEFKCSGMLFDQAEVDRSLISVLPQGNCRRINTNSLLQEYLIKHPPVAQNNESHAFTMLAPVDPLGHNYGIYTVTDQNPRVAKEIAIGRCFDGTSDGFSREMKSDSGVALTFSCPERKINRESLFQRLQTNPGQTLSQMARDMR
;
A
#
# COMPACT_ATOMS: atom_id res chain seq x y z
N PHE A 1 11.27 -20.02 7.55
CA PHE A 1 11.59 -19.08 8.63
C PHE A 1 10.25 -18.60 9.10
N ASP A 2 9.96 -18.87 10.35
CA ASP A 2 8.63 -18.63 10.90
C ASP A 2 8.70 -17.30 11.63
N THR A 3 8.00 -16.31 11.09
CA THR A 3 7.97 -14.95 11.65
C THR A 3 6.59 -14.73 12.25
N PRO A 4 6.46 -14.65 13.59
CA PRO A 4 5.20 -14.27 14.22
C PRO A 4 4.77 -12.87 13.76
N LYS A 5 3.49 -12.72 13.41
CA LYS A 5 2.87 -11.46 12.97
C LYS A 5 1.59 -11.22 13.75
N VAL A 6 1.41 -10.00 14.21
CA VAL A 6 0.18 -9.56 14.89
C VAL A 6 -0.69 -8.84 13.87
N PHE A 7 -1.94 -9.30 13.72
CA PHE A 7 -2.92 -8.71 12.81
C PHE A 7 -4.09 -8.10 13.59
N ILE A 8 -4.58 -6.98 13.08
CA ILE A 8 -5.71 -6.27 13.65
C ILE A 8 -6.94 -6.59 12.82
N PHE A 9 -8.00 -7.05 13.47
CA PHE A 9 -9.26 -7.38 12.82
C PHE A 9 -10.33 -6.32 13.12
N ASP A 10 -11.28 -6.15 12.19
CA ASP A 10 -12.42 -5.27 12.37
C ASP A 10 -13.44 -5.98 13.25
N LYS A 11 -13.79 -5.35 14.37
CA LYS A 11 -14.77 -5.85 15.32
C LYS A 11 -16.19 -5.88 14.75
N LYS A 12 -16.48 -5.09 13.71
CA LYS A 12 -17.80 -4.99 13.07
C LYS A 12 -18.02 -6.00 11.93
N GLY A 13 -17.00 -6.80 11.59
CA GLY A 13 -17.04 -7.72 10.46
C GLY A 13 -16.77 -7.04 9.11
N GLY A 14 -16.26 -7.80 8.13
CA GLY A 14 -15.81 -7.29 6.84
C GLY A 14 -14.54 -7.99 6.36
N SER A 15 -14.06 -7.66 5.16
CA SER A 15 -12.77 -8.14 4.64
C SER A 15 -11.69 -7.07 4.84
N ILE A 16 -10.67 -7.40 5.65
CA ILE A 16 -9.45 -6.61 5.78
C ILE A 16 -8.34 -7.33 5.03
N TYR A 17 -7.54 -6.56 4.29
CA TYR A 17 -6.37 -7.08 3.60
C TYR A 17 -5.13 -6.68 4.38
N HIS A 18 -4.31 -7.67 4.74
CA HIS A 18 -2.98 -7.46 5.29
C HIS A 18 -1.93 -7.84 4.24
N ASP A 19 -1.01 -6.93 3.94
CA ASP A 19 0.18 -7.24 3.15
C ASP A 19 1.26 -7.78 4.09
N VAL A 20 1.59 -9.07 3.95
CA VAL A 20 2.55 -9.76 4.82
C VAL A 20 3.88 -9.86 4.09
N LYS A 21 4.84 -9.06 4.53
CA LYS A 21 6.23 -9.18 4.08
C LYS A 21 7.02 -10.01 5.07
N VAL A 22 7.82 -10.94 4.54
CA VAL A 22 8.70 -11.82 5.31
C VAL A 22 10.12 -11.62 4.78
N MET A 23 11.08 -11.50 5.70
CA MET A 23 12.48 -11.41 5.30
C MET A 23 12.98 -12.76 4.79
N ARG A 24 13.74 -12.71 3.70
CA ARG A 24 14.46 -13.88 3.22
C ARG A 24 15.59 -14.20 4.19
N LYS A 25 15.66 -15.45 4.63
CA LYS A 25 16.75 -15.97 5.46
C LYS A 25 18.10 -15.82 4.75
N GLN A 26 19.11 -15.35 5.48
CA GLN A 26 20.47 -15.19 4.98
C GLN A 26 21.11 -16.55 4.66
N MET A 27 21.98 -16.59 3.64
CA MET A 27 22.70 -17.82 3.31
C MET A 27 23.58 -18.24 4.50
N PRO A 28 23.58 -19.54 4.89
CA PRO A 28 24.43 -20.00 5.97
C PRO A 28 25.91 -19.84 5.63
N ILE A 29 26.70 -19.52 6.65
CA ILE A 29 28.16 -19.57 6.63
C ILE A 29 28.64 -20.70 7.53
N ASP A 30 29.75 -21.34 7.16
CA ASP A 30 30.36 -22.39 7.97
C ASP A 30 31.26 -21.75 9.03
N ILE A 31 31.03 -22.09 10.29
CA ILE A 31 31.80 -21.62 11.45
C ILE A 31 32.31 -22.82 12.27
N ASN A 32 33.46 -22.66 12.93
CA ASN A 32 34.06 -23.74 13.74
C ASN A 32 33.63 -23.61 15.20
N ALA A 33 32.93 -24.60 15.75
CA ALA A 33 32.46 -24.58 17.14
C ALA A 33 33.58 -24.47 18.20
N GLY A 34 34.80 -24.90 17.88
CA GLY A 34 35.96 -24.87 18.77
C GLY A 34 36.72 -23.53 18.77
N GLU A 35 36.32 -22.56 17.93
CA GLU A 35 36.99 -21.28 17.78
C GLU A 35 36.05 -20.11 18.13
N ILE A 36 36.63 -18.93 18.34
CA ILE A 36 35.84 -17.70 18.43
C ILE A 36 35.36 -17.30 17.04
N ASN A 37 34.06 -17.13 16.87
CA ASN A 37 33.47 -16.72 15.59
C ASN A 37 32.77 -15.39 15.73
N SER A 38 32.73 -14.64 14.63
CA SER A 38 32.15 -13.31 14.65
C SER A 38 31.34 -13.02 13.39
N ILE A 39 30.11 -12.52 13.57
CA ILE A 39 29.14 -12.29 12.51
C ILE A 39 28.60 -10.86 12.62
N ASN A 40 28.74 -10.07 11.57
CA ASN A 40 28.27 -8.68 11.58
C ASN A 40 26.74 -8.58 11.49
N LEU A 41 26.17 -7.61 12.18
CA LEU A 41 24.75 -7.28 12.17
C LEU A 41 24.54 -6.00 11.34
N GLY A 42 23.98 -6.16 10.13
CA GLY A 42 23.77 -5.08 9.17
C GLY A 42 24.80 -5.11 8.03
N GLU A 43 24.31 -5.14 6.79
CA GLU A 43 25.12 -5.30 5.57
C GLU A 43 24.83 -4.20 4.53
N ILE A 44 24.31 -3.05 4.96
CA ILE A 44 24.03 -1.94 4.04
C ILE A 44 25.35 -1.45 3.43
N LYS A 45 25.46 -1.56 2.09
CA LYS A 45 26.66 -1.16 1.36
C LYS A 45 27.00 0.31 1.64
N GLY A 46 28.22 0.55 2.12
CA GLY A 46 28.72 1.90 2.38
C GLY A 46 28.39 2.43 3.79
N GLU A 47 27.74 1.64 4.63
CA GLU A 47 27.59 1.95 6.05
C GLU A 47 28.25 0.87 6.93
N ASP A 48 28.70 1.28 8.12
CA ASP A 48 29.23 0.35 9.11
C ASP A 48 28.11 -0.57 9.64
N PRO A 49 28.45 -1.80 10.07
CA PRO A 49 27.52 -2.68 10.78
C PRO A 49 27.01 -2.01 12.05
N ILE A 50 25.74 -2.23 12.38
CA ILE A 50 25.15 -1.73 13.63
C ILE A 50 25.80 -2.43 14.83
N GLY A 51 26.10 -3.71 14.67
CA GLY A 51 26.69 -4.51 15.73
C GLY A 51 27.33 -5.79 15.21
N GLN A 52 27.64 -6.67 16.14
CA GLN A 52 28.31 -7.92 15.88
C GLN A 52 27.87 -8.99 16.88
N LEU A 53 27.68 -10.21 16.38
CA LEU A 53 27.51 -11.40 17.18
C LEU A 53 28.88 -12.05 17.37
N VAL A 54 29.30 -12.28 18.62
CA VAL A 54 30.54 -12.98 18.96
C VAL A 54 30.16 -14.28 19.66
N ILE A 55 30.54 -15.39 19.05
CA ILE A 55 30.26 -16.75 19.54
C ILE A 55 31.57 -17.29 20.11
N PRO A 56 31.70 -17.45 21.44
CA PRO A 56 32.88 -18.04 22.06
C PRO A 56 33.11 -19.50 21.63
N PRO A 57 34.33 -20.04 21.78
CA PRO A 57 34.58 -21.45 21.56
C PRO A 57 33.76 -22.32 22.54
N ASN A 58 33.35 -23.50 22.09
CA ASN A 58 32.58 -24.49 22.86
C ASN A 58 31.19 -24.00 23.30
N SER A 59 30.61 -23.03 22.59
CA SER A 59 29.28 -22.47 22.92
C SER A 59 28.13 -23.40 22.53
N PHE A 60 28.33 -24.31 21.57
CA PHE A 60 27.26 -25.14 21.02
C PHE A 60 27.09 -26.44 21.79
N HIS A 61 25.84 -26.83 22.03
CA HIS A 61 25.47 -28.03 22.77
C HIS A 61 24.56 -28.95 21.95
N LYS A 62 24.72 -30.25 22.14
CA LYS A 62 23.84 -31.30 21.61
C LYS A 62 22.59 -31.46 22.49
N ASP A 63 21.62 -32.24 22.01
CA ASP A 63 20.37 -32.55 22.74
C ASP A 63 20.62 -33.16 24.14
N ASN A 64 21.74 -33.86 24.32
CA ASN A 64 22.15 -34.47 25.59
C ASN A 64 22.97 -33.53 26.50
N GLY A 65 23.16 -32.26 26.11
CA GLY A 65 23.93 -31.25 26.85
C GLY A 65 25.44 -31.28 26.63
N GLU A 66 25.98 -32.29 25.94
CA GLU A 66 27.41 -32.34 25.59
C GLU A 66 27.78 -31.23 24.61
N ILE A 67 29.03 -30.76 24.69
CA ILE A 67 29.57 -29.80 23.74
C ILE A 67 29.55 -30.41 22.34
N TYR A 68 29.08 -29.62 21.38
CA TYR A 68 29.17 -29.94 19.97
C TYR A 68 30.53 -29.50 19.43
N GLU A 69 31.32 -30.47 18.97
CA GLU A 69 32.58 -30.23 18.27
C GLU A 69 32.35 -30.48 16.77
N GLY A 70 32.70 -29.51 15.93
CA GLY A 70 32.55 -29.61 14.48
C GLY A 70 32.15 -28.30 13.80
N THR A 71 31.83 -28.41 12.51
CA THR A 71 31.38 -27.27 11.70
C THR A 71 29.90 -27.00 11.96
N VAL A 72 29.56 -25.75 12.29
CA VAL A 72 28.19 -25.27 12.40
C VAL A 72 27.87 -24.38 11.21
N LYS A 73 26.74 -24.63 10.56
CA LYS A 73 26.15 -23.76 9.54
C LYS A 73 25.35 -22.68 10.24
N ALA A 74 25.91 -21.49 10.35
CA ALA A 74 25.28 -20.34 10.99
C ALA A 74 24.59 -19.45 9.96
N SER A 75 23.30 -19.20 10.16
CA SER A 75 22.54 -18.22 9.38
C SER A 75 21.98 -17.16 10.32
N VAL A 76 22.47 -15.93 10.17
CA VAL A 76 22.00 -14.76 10.92
C VAL A 76 21.33 -13.81 9.95
N THR A 77 20.04 -13.55 10.16
CA THR A 77 19.27 -12.62 9.32
C THR A 77 18.98 -11.38 10.14
N PHE A 78 19.44 -10.22 9.68
CA PHE A 78 19.29 -8.95 10.39
C PHE A 78 18.31 -8.03 9.66
N ILE A 79 17.34 -7.50 10.41
CA ILE A 79 16.40 -6.46 9.98
C ILE A 79 17.02 -5.14 10.39
N ASP A 80 17.62 -4.48 9.40
CA ASP A 80 18.27 -3.20 9.57
C ASP A 80 17.24 -2.07 9.52
N PRO A 81 17.01 -1.32 10.62
CA PRO A 81 16.01 -0.27 10.62
C PRO A 81 16.39 0.93 9.77
N ARG A 82 17.65 1.03 9.33
CA ARG A 82 18.09 2.09 8.41
C ARG A 82 17.47 1.99 7.03
N ASN A 83 16.96 0.81 6.68
CA ASN A 83 16.14 0.60 5.51
C ASN A 83 14.65 0.60 5.89
N ILE A 84 13.94 1.69 5.63
CA ILE A 84 12.50 1.83 5.95
C ILE A 84 11.62 0.71 5.37
N THR A 85 12.03 0.09 4.26
CA THR A 85 11.25 -0.98 3.61
C THR A 85 11.19 -2.27 4.43
N THR A 86 12.10 -2.44 5.40
CA THR A 86 12.17 -3.61 6.28
C THR A 86 11.13 -3.56 7.41
N ALA A 87 10.54 -2.39 7.71
CA ALA A 87 9.54 -2.22 8.76
C ALA A 87 8.36 -3.19 8.61
N ALA A 88 7.84 -3.35 7.40
CA ALA A 88 6.75 -4.28 7.12
C ALA A 88 7.11 -5.75 7.34
N ALA A 89 8.41 -6.09 7.38
CA ALA A 89 8.91 -7.45 7.59
C ALA A 89 9.28 -7.75 9.05
N ALA A 90 9.12 -6.78 9.94
CA ALA A 90 9.40 -6.91 11.37
C ALA A 90 8.51 -7.99 12.04
N PRO A 91 9.06 -8.96 12.80
CA PRO A 91 8.32 -9.80 13.72
C PRO A 91 7.60 -9.03 14.84
N GLY A 92 6.47 -9.57 15.26
CA GLY A 92 5.66 -9.02 16.35
C GLY A 92 5.13 -7.62 16.04
N ASP A 93 4.85 -6.86 17.09
CA ASP A 93 4.35 -5.48 17.06
C ASP A 93 5.22 -4.51 17.88
N LEU A 94 6.43 -4.96 18.25
CA LEU A 94 7.38 -4.21 19.10
C LEU A 94 6.77 -3.80 20.44
N ASN A 95 6.00 -4.66 21.08
CA ASN A 95 5.51 -4.44 22.44
C ASN A 95 6.14 -5.43 23.44
N PHE A 96 6.25 -5.00 24.69
CA PHE A 96 6.62 -5.82 25.85
C PHE A 96 5.59 -5.61 26.97
N VAL A 97 5.60 -6.51 27.96
CA VAL A 97 4.81 -6.37 29.20
C VAL A 97 5.77 -6.01 30.33
N ASP A 98 5.49 -4.93 31.05
CA ASP A 98 6.30 -4.51 32.20
C ASP A 98 5.96 -5.29 33.49
N ASP A 99 6.64 -4.95 34.59
CA ASP A 99 6.47 -5.59 35.89
C ASP A 99 5.07 -5.36 36.49
N GLU A 100 4.39 -4.30 36.06
CA GLU A 100 3.01 -3.97 36.43
C GLU A 100 1.96 -4.71 35.59
N GLY A 101 2.38 -5.38 34.51
CA GLY A 101 1.51 -6.09 33.58
C GLY A 101 0.94 -5.21 32.47
N ASP A 102 1.43 -3.98 32.33
CA ASP A 102 1.03 -3.05 31.28
C ASP A 102 1.80 -3.33 29.98
N MET A 103 1.09 -3.26 28.86
CA MET A 103 1.70 -3.42 27.54
C MET A 103 2.31 -2.09 27.08
N LEU A 104 3.63 -2.09 26.93
CA LEU A 104 4.41 -0.89 26.59
C LEU A 104 5.15 -1.05 25.25
N PRO A 105 5.34 0.06 24.50
CA PRO A 105 6.02 0.00 23.23
C PRO A 105 7.54 0.01 23.37
N LEU A 106 8.18 -0.79 22.54
CA LEU A 106 9.60 -0.75 22.26
C LEU A 106 9.89 0.16 21.08
N ARG A 107 11.08 0.75 21.13
CA ARG A 107 11.74 1.38 20.01
C ARG A 107 12.92 0.51 19.58
N THR A 108 12.97 0.19 18.29
CA THR A 108 14.01 -0.69 17.74
C THR A 108 15.24 -0.02 17.16
N TYR A 109 16.40 -0.64 17.41
CA TYR A 109 17.67 -0.40 16.74
C TYR A 109 18.11 -1.55 15.83
N GLY A 110 17.34 -2.65 15.81
CA GLY A 110 17.55 -3.75 14.88
C GLY A 110 17.16 -5.08 15.47
N MET A 111 16.62 -5.93 14.63
CA MET A 111 16.11 -7.24 15.01
C MET A 111 16.87 -8.31 14.25
N PHE A 112 17.14 -9.45 14.86
CA PHE A 112 17.83 -10.52 14.17
C PHE A 112 17.32 -11.90 14.56
N SER A 113 17.40 -12.79 13.59
CA SER A 113 17.17 -14.21 13.81
C SER A 113 18.46 -14.99 13.67
N VAL A 114 18.63 -16.00 14.52
CA VAL A 114 19.75 -16.94 14.46
C VAL A 114 19.24 -18.35 14.18
N ASP A 115 19.82 -19.03 13.19
CA ASP A 115 19.56 -20.44 12.88
C ASP A 115 20.91 -21.15 12.75
N PHE A 116 21.18 -22.05 13.69
CA PHE A 116 22.41 -22.84 13.79
C PHE A 116 22.10 -24.30 13.46
N ARG A 117 22.83 -24.87 12.50
CA ARG A 117 22.66 -26.26 12.06
C ARG A 117 23.97 -27.00 12.00
N ASP A 118 23.94 -28.31 12.21
CA ASP A 118 25.10 -29.17 12.04
C ASP A 118 25.39 -29.45 10.54
N GLU A 119 26.46 -30.21 10.28
CA GLU A 119 26.85 -30.61 8.92
C GLU A 119 25.76 -31.40 8.19
N THR A 120 24.98 -32.20 8.92
CA THR A 120 23.82 -32.98 8.43
C THR A 120 22.56 -32.14 8.24
N ASN A 121 22.65 -30.82 8.48
CA ASN A 121 21.56 -29.85 8.39
C ASN A 121 20.46 -30.07 9.44
N LYS A 122 20.77 -30.76 10.54
CA LYS A 122 19.93 -30.86 11.74
C LYS A 122 20.13 -29.61 12.59
N GLU A 123 19.07 -29.12 13.22
CA GLU A 123 19.13 -27.95 14.10
C GLU A 123 20.02 -28.24 15.32
N VAL A 124 20.89 -27.28 15.66
CA VAL A 124 21.69 -27.33 16.89
C VAL A 124 20.83 -26.78 18.03
N PRO A 125 20.52 -27.58 19.05
CA PRO A 125 19.51 -27.26 20.07
C PRO A 125 19.81 -26.01 20.88
N GLY A 126 21.08 -25.72 21.14
CA GLY A 126 21.43 -24.48 21.80
C GLY A 126 22.88 -24.06 21.67
N ALA A 127 23.05 -22.75 21.79
CA ALA A 127 24.32 -22.06 21.89
C ALA A 127 24.26 -21.13 23.10
N GLY A 128 25.13 -21.34 24.08
CA GLY A 128 25.22 -20.53 25.29
C GLY A 128 26.25 -19.42 25.19
N ALA A 129 26.11 -18.39 26.03
CA ALA A 129 27.09 -17.31 26.19
C ALA A 129 27.45 -16.55 24.90
N VAL A 130 26.53 -16.46 23.95
CA VAL A 130 26.76 -15.68 22.73
C VAL A 130 26.68 -14.19 23.09
N GLN A 131 27.70 -13.43 22.71
CA GLN A 131 27.77 -12.01 23.00
C GLN A 131 27.24 -11.20 21.81
N VAL A 132 26.43 -10.20 22.11
CA VAL A 132 25.93 -9.22 21.15
C VAL A 132 26.60 -7.89 21.45
N LEU A 133 27.36 -7.37 20.49
CA LEU A 133 28.05 -6.08 20.58
C LEU A 133 27.29 -5.08 19.71
N LEU A 134 26.72 -4.04 20.30
CA LEU A 134 26.08 -2.93 19.60
C LEU A 134 26.99 -1.70 19.61
N ASP A 135 27.29 -1.15 18.44
CA ASP A 135 28.11 0.06 18.33
C ASP A 135 27.27 1.30 18.67
N THR A 136 27.65 2.00 19.74
CA THR A 136 26.93 3.19 20.24
C THR A 136 26.88 4.34 19.24
N GLN A 137 27.76 4.35 18.22
CA GLN A 137 27.71 5.35 17.16
C GLN A 137 26.40 5.27 16.35
N HIS A 138 25.74 4.11 16.32
CA HIS A 138 24.45 3.93 15.67
C HIS A 138 23.26 4.32 16.55
N VAL A 139 23.46 4.51 17.86
CA VAL A 139 22.42 4.98 18.80
C VAL A 139 22.44 6.51 18.87
N LYS A 140 21.58 7.16 18.08
CA LYS A 140 21.58 8.63 17.95
C LYS A 140 20.97 9.37 19.14
N MET A 141 20.08 8.73 19.88
CA MET A 141 19.48 9.27 21.10
C MET A 141 20.33 8.85 22.29
N GLN A 142 21.07 9.79 22.88
CA GLN A 142 22.02 9.50 23.97
C GLN A 142 21.30 8.93 25.21
N GLU A 143 20.06 9.36 25.45
CA GLU A 143 19.20 8.86 26.51
C GLU A 143 18.82 7.37 26.38
N HIS A 144 19.02 6.77 25.19
CA HIS A 144 18.73 5.36 24.92
C HIS A 144 19.90 4.43 25.24
N ILE A 145 21.14 4.93 25.20
CA ILE A 145 22.34 4.14 25.49
C ILE A 145 22.23 3.42 26.85
N PRO A 146 21.89 4.09 27.97
CA PRO A 146 21.78 3.42 29.27
C PRO A 146 20.49 2.60 29.46
N LYS A 147 19.55 2.66 28.52
CA LYS A 147 18.26 1.95 28.58
C LYS A 147 18.18 0.77 27.60
N MET A 148 19.22 0.59 26.79
CA MET A 148 19.28 -0.46 25.79
C MET A 148 19.24 -1.82 26.47
N LYS A 149 18.36 -2.69 25.97
CA LYS A 149 18.22 -4.06 26.44
C LYS A 149 18.18 -5.01 25.25
N LEU A 150 18.58 -6.24 25.51
CA LEU A 150 18.42 -7.33 24.57
C LEU A 150 17.08 -8.00 24.88
N TRP A 151 16.30 -8.25 23.82
CA TRP A 151 14.97 -8.84 23.93
C TRP A 151 14.90 -10.12 23.12
N SER A 152 14.08 -11.07 23.56
CA SER A 152 13.75 -12.29 22.82
C SER A 152 12.24 -12.37 22.57
N LEU A 153 11.85 -12.75 21.35
CA LEU A 153 10.44 -12.84 20.99
C LEU A 153 9.83 -14.13 21.53
N ASN A 154 8.72 -14.01 22.24
CA ASN A 154 7.90 -15.16 22.60
C ASN A 154 7.03 -15.55 21.38
N PRO A 155 7.22 -16.76 20.80
CA PRO A 155 6.52 -17.17 19.58
C PRO A 155 5.02 -17.43 19.80
N ASP A 156 4.62 -17.74 21.04
CA ASP A 156 3.23 -18.07 21.37
C ASP A 156 2.39 -16.81 21.57
N THR A 157 2.96 -15.77 22.18
CA THR A 157 2.26 -14.51 22.46
C THR A 157 2.52 -13.42 21.42
N GLY A 158 3.65 -13.49 20.71
CA GLY A 158 4.12 -12.45 19.80
C GLY A 158 4.69 -11.20 20.51
N VAL A 159 4.90 -11.29 21.83
CA VAL A 159 5.40 -10.20 22.69
C VAL A 159 6.91 -10.36 22.91
N TRP A 160 7.62 -9.24 23.00
CA TRP A 160 9.04 -9.21 23.34
C TRP A 160 9.24 -9.31 24.85
N GLU A 161 10.16 -10.16 25.26
CA GLU A 161 10.54 -10.34 26.66
C GLU A 161 12.01 -9.98 26.85
N GLU A 162 12.35 -9.44 28.02
CA GLU A 162 13.71 -9.06 28.35
C GLU A 162 14.62 -10.30 28.42
N GLU A 163 15.72 -10.28 27.68
CA GLU A 163 16.73 -11.35 27.64
C GLU A 163 17.94 -10.99 28.51
N SER A 164 18.49 -9.78 28.35
CA SER A 164 19.62 -9.29 29.15
C SER A 164 19.81 -7.79 29.08
N ASP A 165 20.44 -7.25 30.13
CA ASP A 165 20.94 -5.88 30.12
C ASP A 165 22.23 -5.75 29.31
N PHE A 166 22.46 -4.54 28.78
CA PHE A 166 23.70 -4.16 28.14
C PHE A 166 24.65 -3.44 29.10
N TYR A 167 25.94 -3.74 29.01
CA TYR A 167 26.99 -2.97 29.68
C TYR A 167 27.94 -2.32 28.69
N ALA A 168 28.33 -1.07 28.96
CA ALA A 168 29.22 -0.32 28.09
C ALA A 168 30.68 -0.74 28.28
N THR A 169 31.36 -1.02 27.18
CA THR A 169 32.80 -1.31 27.14
C THR A 169 33.46 -0.46 26.05
N GLN A 170 34.59 0.17 26.40
CA GLN A 170 35.44 0.83 25.42
C GLN A 170 36.43 -0.19 24.86
N THR A 171 36.44 -0.35 23.54
CA THR A 171 37.43 -1.22 22.88
C THR A 171 38.29 -0.40 21.93
N THR A 172 39.61 -0.57 22.03
CA THR A 172 40.55 -0.01 21.05
C THR A 172 40.64 -0.95 19.86
N GLY A 173 39.82 -0.73 18.82
CA GLY A 173 39.91 -1.50 17.58
C GLY A 173 41.10 -1.08 16.73
N GLY A 174 42.03 -2.00 16.46
CA GLY A 174 43.21 -1.76 15.63
C GLY A 174 43.52 -2.94 14.71
N HIS A 175 43.09 -2.86 13.46
CA HIS A 175 43.68 -3.63 12.37
C HIS A 175 43.92 -2.70 11.17
N GLY A 176 45.17 -2.25 11.02
CA GLY A 176 45.64 -1.50 9.85
C GLY A 176 46.00 -0.05 10.16
N ARG A 177 46.99 0.46 9.42
CA ARG A 177 47.72 1.73 9.60
C ARG A 177 46.90 3.01 9.32
N SER A 178 45.61 3.04 9.63
CA SER A 178 44.71 4.18 9.41
C SER A 178 43.96 4.50 10.72
N LYS A 179 44.06 5.75 11.17
CA LYS A 179 43.37 6.41 12.31
C LYS A 179 42.77 5.48 13.38
N ARG A 180 43.40 5.50 14.57
CA ARG A 180 42.91 4.95 15.84
C ARG A 180 41.56 5.62 16.18
N GLU A 181 40.46 4.93 15.92
CA GLU A 181 39.10 5.40 16.25
C GLU A 181 38.64 4.67 17.52
N GLU A 182 38.43 5.43 18.61
CA GLU A 182 37.91 4.86 19.87
C GLU A 182 36.42 4.57 19.69
N ARG A 183 36.05 3.27 19.64
CA ARG A 183 34.65 2.83 19.52
C ARG A 183 34.16 2.28 20.85
N THR A 184 32.96 2.70 21.23
CA THR A 184 32.29 2.24 22.45
C THR A 184 31.18 1.28 22.06
N PHE A 185 31.22 0.07 22.61
CA PHE A 185 30.23 -0.96 22.37
C PHE A 185 29.39 -1.19 23.62
N LEU A 186 28.11 -1.46 23.42
CA LEU A 186 27.24 -2.08 24.40
C LEU A 186 27.33 -3.59 24.21
N ILE A 187 27.63 -4.33 25.28
CA ILE A 187 27.73 -5.79 25.24
C ILE A 187 26.57 -6.40 26.03
N GLY A 188 25.82 -7.29 25.40
CA GLY A 188 24.75 -8.09 25.99
C GLY A 188 25.01 -9.57 25.74
N ASN A 189 24.46 -10.44 26.59
CA ASN A 189 24.61 -11.89 26.46
C ASN A 189 23.27 -12.52 26.08
N MET A 190 23.30 -13.50 25.19
CA MET A 190 22.12 -14.30 24.86
C MET A 190 22.43 -15.79 24.88
N GLU A 191 21.38 -16.56 25.11
CA GLU A 191 21.37 -17.99 24.89
C GLU A 191 20.35 -18.34 23.83
N THR A 192 20.78 -19.17 22.87
CA THR A 192 19.85 -19.72 21.90
C THR A 192 19.30 -21.04 22.43
N ARG A 193 17.98 -21.10 22.59
CA ARG A 193 17.23 -22.29 22.98
C ARG A 193 16.04 -22.41 22.02
N GLU A 194 14.82 -22.36 22.54
CA GLU A 194 13.60 -22.27 21.74
C GLU A 194 13.44 -20.89 21.08
N ARG A 195 13.95 -19.84 21.73
CA ARG A 195 13.93 -18.47 21.21
C ARG A 195 15.09 -18.25 20.25
N ARG A 196 14.75 -17.83 19.03
CA ARG A 196 15.69 -17.62 17.92
C ARG A 196 15.61 -16.23 17.32
N LEU A 197 14.69 -15.40 17.81
CA LEU A 197 14.44 -14.03 17.38
C LEU A 197 14.78 -13.07 18.51
N PHE A 198 15.73 -12.18 18.23
CA PHE A 198 16.29 -11.25 19.19
C PHE A 198 16.18 -9.81 18.69
N ASN A 199 16.21 -8.86 19.61
CA ASN A 199 16.00 -7.46 19.28
C ASN A 199 16.81 -6.52 20.20
N LEU A 200 17.26 -5.39 19.63
CA LEU A 200 18.12 -4.39 20.27
C LEU A 200 17.32 -3.13 20.53
N ASP A 201 16.61 -3.09 21.67
CA ASP A 201 15.52 -2.13 21.86
C ASP A 201 15.56 -1.40 23.19
N VAL A 202 14.87 -0.27 23.21
CA VAL A 202 14.61 0.52 24.41
C VAL A 202 13.11 0.70 24.65
N PRO A 203 12.65 0.64 25.90
CA PRO A 203 11.34 1.15 26.28
C PRO A 203 11.26 2.66 26.04
N GLU A 204 10.22 3.14 25.34
CA GLU A 204 10.02 4.56 25.05
C GLU A 204 8.64 5.06 25.50
N ASN A 205 8.64 6.04 26.39
CA ASN A 205 7.45 6.57 27.07
C ASN A 205 6.93 7.86 26.44
N ARG A 206 7.72 8.52 25.58
CA ARG A 206 7.35 9.74 24.85
C ARG A 206 6.33 9.44 23.77
N ARG A 207 5.05 9.41 24.15
CA ARG A 207 3.94 8.97 23.30
C ARG A 207 2.90 10.06 23.03
N CYS A 208 2.20 9.94 21.92
CA CYS A 208 1.00 10.68 21.54
C CYS A 208 0.17 9.90 20.53
N TYR A 209 -0.97 10.47 20.14
CA TYR A 209 -1.84 9.95 19.09
C TYR A 209 -1.93 10.92 17.92
N VAL A 210 -1.94 10.38 16.70
CA VAL A 210 -2.12 11.13 15.46
C VAL A 210 -3.51 10.83 14.90
N LYS A 211 -4.30 11.87 14.66
CA LYS A 211 -5.65 11.77 14.11
C LYS A 211 -5.62 11.78 12.58
N VAL A 212 -6.19 10.73 11.99
CA VAL A 212 -6.30 10.57 10.53
C VAL A 212 -7.73 10.18 10.14
N ARG A 213 -8.25 10.77 9.07
CA ARG A 213 -9.52 10.38 8.44
C ARG A 213 -9.29 10.05 6.97
N ALA A 214 -10.09 9.14 6.43
CA ALA A 214 -10.10 8.79 5.03
C ALA A 214 -11.46 9.13 4.40
N TYR A 215 -11.46 9.57 3.15
CA TYR A 215 -12.65 10.06 2.44
C TYR A 215 -12.80 9.41 1.06
N MET A 216 -14.00 9.40 0.50
CA MET A 216 -14.24 8.89 -0.86
C MET A 216 -13.64 9.78 -1.94
N SER A 217 -13.61 11.11 -1.73
CA SER A 217 -13.14 12.08 -2.70
C SER A 217 -12.21 13.14 -2.11
N ASP A 218 -11.54 13.90 -2.98
CA ASP A 218 -10.68 15.04 -2.63
C ASP A 218 -11.45 16.29 -2.14
N LYS A 219 -12.79 16.19 -2.02
CA LYS A 219 -13.64 17.22 -1.42
C LYS A 219 -13.69 17.13 0.10
N PHE A 220 -13.31 15.98 0.67
CA PHE A 220 -13.28 15.74 2.12
C PHE A 220 -14.62 16.04 2.82
N LEU A 221 -15.73 15.65 2.20
CA LEU A 221 -17.06 15.87 2.77
C LEU A 221 -17.31 14.91 3.95
N PRO A 222 -17.95 15.37 5.06
CA PRO A 222 -18.26 14.53 6.21
C PRO A 222 -19.04 13.26 5.86
N THR A 223 -19.97 13.37 4.92
CA THR A 223 -20.83 12.27 4.45
C THR A 223 -20.07 11.22 3.63
N GLU A 224 -18.87 11.55 3.16
CA GLU A 224 -18.03 10.69 2.33
C GLU A 224 -16.89 10.03 3.11
N GLN A 225 -16.90 10.12 4.45
CA GLN A 225 -15.86 9.51 5.26
C GLN A 225 -15.94 7.97 5.18
N LEU A 226 -14.76 7.36 5.03
CA LEU A 226 -14.61 5.91 4.88
C LEU A 226 -14.26 5.23 6.22
N GLU A 227 -14.99 4.17 6.53
CA GLU A 227 -14.64 3.19 7.57
C GLU A 227 -13.87 2.00 6.96
N GLY A 228 -13.11 1.27 7.77
CA GLY A 228 -12.40 0.06 7.33
C GLY A 228 -11.10 0.31 6.58
N VAL A 229 -10.55 1.54 6.59
CA VAL A 229 -9.24 1.85 6.00
C VAL A 229 -8.16 1.51 7.01
N VAL A 230 -7.16 0.72 6.61
CA VAL A 230 -5.97 0.47 7.42
C VAL A 230 -5.04 1.67 7.25
N ILE A 231 -4.89 2.46 8.31
CA ILE A 231 -3.89 3.52 8.39
C ILE A 231 -2.66 2.94 9.08
N SER A 232 -1.48 3.16 8.51
CA SER A 232 -0.22 2.73 9.10
C SER A 232 0.70 3.92 9.31
N LEU A 233 1.36 3.96 10.47
CA LEU A 233 2.32 5.01 10.84
C LEU A 233 3.66 4.36 11.18
N ILE A 234 4.73 4.84 10.55
CA ILE A 234 6.11 4.45 10.86
C ILE A 234 6.79 5.64 11.55
N ASN A 235 7.24 5.45 12.79
CA ASN A 235 8.07 6.41 13.51
C ASN A 235 9.52 6.35 13.00
N LEU A 236 10.08 7.51 12.68
CA LEU A 236 11.40 7.66 12.07
C LEU A 236 12.32 8.54 12.92
N GLU A 237 13.62 8.23 12.91
CA GLU A 237 14.65 9.04 13.55
C GLU A 237 15.07 10.25 12.69
N PRO A 238 15.25 11.44 13.29
CA PRO A 238 16.01 12.53 12.71
C PRO A 238 17.52 12.36 12.94
N LYS A 239 18.36 12.75 11.97
CA LYS A 239 19.82 12.87 12.19
C LYS A 239 20.17 14.25 12.75
N PRO A 240 21.29 14.39 13.50
CA PRO A 240 21.78 15.70 13.90
C PRO A 240 22.11 16.54 12.66
N GLY A 241 21.46 17.69 12.49
CA GLY A 241 21.81 18.70 11.50
C GLY A 241 20.71 19.18 10.55
N TYR A 242 19.56 18.50 10.41
CA TYR A 242 18.44 18.97 9.56
C TYR A 242 17.07 18.43 9.99
N SER A 243 16.03 19.21 9.65
CA SER A 243 14.60 18.92 9.71
C SER A 243 14.16 18.00 8.57
N SER A 244 14.48 16.71 8.74
CA SER A 244 13.95 15.52 8.05
C SER A 244 14.73 14.96 6.83
N ASN A 245 15.33 13.79 7.06
CA ASN A 245 15.51 12.73 6.07
C ASN A 245 15.54 11.40 6.85
N PRO A 246 14.75 10.36 6.49
CA PRO A 246 14.66 9.15 7.29
C PRO A 246 15.98 8.42 7.17
N ARG A 247 16.64 8.10 8.28
CA ARG A 247 17.76 7.17 8.23
C ARG A 247 17.63 5.97 9.14
N ALA A 248 16.59 5.89 9.96
CA ALA A 248 16.13 4.65 10.59
C ALA A 248 14.66 4.75 11.00
N TRP A 249 13.92 3.65 10.90
CA TRP A 249 12.62 3.49 11.54
C TRP A 249 12.81 2.91 12.95
N GLY A 250 11.97 3.32 13.89
CA GLY A 250 12.07 2.86 15.28
C GLY A 250 10.83 2.12 15.78
N ARG A 251 9.67 2.33 15.15
CA ARG A 251 8.43 1.63 15.46
C ARG A 251 7.47 1.77 14.27
N PHE A 252 6.55 0.83 14.15
CA PHE A 252 5.37 0.98 13.30
C PHE A 252 4.12 0.65 14.11
N ASP A 253 2.99 1.22 13.70
CA ASP A 253 1.69 0.90 14.26
C ASP A 253 0.62 1.05 13.17
N SER A 254 -0.50 0.36 13.33
CA SER A 254 -1.60 0.35 12.36
C SER A 254 -2.94 0.42 13.07
N VAL A 255 -3.87 1.19 12.55
CA VAL A 255 -5.23 1.32 13.11
C VAL A 255 -6.24 1.36 11.97
N ILE A 256 -7.40 0.73 12.17
CA ILE A 256 -8.50 0.72 11.21
C ILE A 256 -9.40 1.92 11.46
N THR A 257 -9.79 2.65 10.41
CA THR A 257 -10.69 3.80 10.55
C THR A 257 -12.08 3.37 10.99
N GLY A 258 -12.59 4.01 12.04
CA GLY A 258 -13.99 3.93 12.46
C GLY A 258 -14.80 5.15 12.01
N PRO A 259 -16.00 5.37 12.59
CA PRO A 259 -16.91 6.47 12.21
C PRO A 259 -16.29 7.86 12.45
N ASN A 260 -15.34 7.96 13.38
CA ASN A 260 -14.60 9.20 13.66
C ASN A 260 -13.18 9.21 13.07
N GLY A 261 -12.81 8.23 12.24
CA GLY A 261 -11.45 8.05 11.72
C GLY A 261 -10.59 7.14 12.60
N ALA A 262 -9.27 7.30 12.51
CA ALA A 262 -8.27 6.52 13.23
C ALA A 262 -7.40 7.41 14.13
N CYS A 263 -6.94 6.85 15.25
CA CYS A 263 -6.02 7.46 16.20
C CYS A 263 -4.79 6.58 16.36
N LEU A 264 -3.70 6.96 15.68
CA LEU A 264 -2.51 6.14 15.61
C LEU A 264 -1.54 6.49 16.75
N PRO A 265 -1.10 5.52 17.57
CA PRO A 265 -0.05 5.77 18.54
C PRO A 265 1.26 6.07 17.82
N ALA A 266 2.03 7.00 18.36
CA ALA A 266 3.33 7.38 17.82
C ALA A 266 4.25 7.91 18.93
N PHE A 267 5.56 7.84 18.69
CA PHE A 267 6.54 8.55 19.50
C PHE A 267 6.63 10.04 19.11
N CYS A 268 6.72 10.93 20.11
CA CYS A 268 6.77 12.37 19.87
C CYS A 268 7.42 13.15 21.01
N ASP A 269 7.91 14.35 20.70
CA ASP A 269 8.67 15.15 21.65
C ASP A 269 8.03 16.53 21.88
N ALA A 270 8.12 17.03 23.12
CA ALA A 270 7.53 18.30 23.52
C ALA A 270 8.44 19.50 23.27
N GLN A 271 9.75 19.29 23.22
CA GLN A 271 10.75 20.35 23.09
C GLN A 271 11.21 20.51 21.64
N ARG A 272 11.44 19.39 20.96
CA ARG A 272 11.95 19.35 19.58
C ARG A 272 10.91 18.75 18.63
N PRO A 273 10.20 19.56 17.84
CA PRO A 273 9.19 19.10 16.89
C PRO A 273 9.68 17.99 15.95
N ASP A 274 10.94 18.08 15.53
CA ASP A 274 11.60 17.20 14.57
C ASP A 274 12.29 15.99 15.22
N ALA A 275 12.28 15.85 16.56
CA ALA A 275 12.91 14.73 17.27
C ALA A 275 12.34 13.36 16.88
N TYR A 276 11.07 13.34 16.44
CA TYR A 276 10.44 12.21 15.81
C TYR A 276 9.70 12.69 14.57
N THR A 277 9.76 11.90 13.50
CA THR A 277 8.91 12.10 12.33
C THR A 277 8.04 10.87 12.11
N ALA A 278 6.91 11.05 11.45
CA ALA A 278 6.06 9.95 11.00
C ALA A 278 6.06 9.87 9.48
N TYR A 279 6.04 8.65 8.98
CA TYR A 279 5.64 8.32 7.60
C TYR A 279 4.30 7.59 7.68
N VAL A 280 3.25 8.17 7.11
CA VAL A 280 1.87 7.67 7.25
C VAL A 280 1.34 7.23 5.89
N THR A 281 0.72 6.06 5.83
CA THR A 281 0.08 5.46 4.64
C THR A 281 -1.34 5.02 4.95
N ALA A 282 -2.16 4.84 3.90
CA ALA A 282 -3.52 4.37 4.01
C ALA A 282 -3.85 3.33 2.92
N MET A 283 -4.48 2.22 3.32
CA MET A 283 -4.83 1.13 2.42
C MET A 283 -6.27 0.64 2.67
N MET A 284 -7.03 0.42 1.60
CA MET A 284 -8.38 -0.15 1.63
C MET A 284 -8.52 -1.17 0.50
N GLY A 285 -8.93 -2.41 0.80
CA GLY A 285 -9.17 -3.41 -0.26
C GLY A 285 -7.92 -3.76 -1.09
N GLY A 286 -6.71 -3.51 -0.58
CA GLY A 286 -5.46 -3.64 -1.34
C GLY A 286 -5.14 -2.45 -2.26
N GLU A 287 -5.97 -1.41 -2.29
CA GLU A 287 -5.70 -0.13 -2.96
C GLU A 287 -5.06 0.85 -1.98
N GLU A 288 -3.99 1.54 -2.42
CA GLU A 288 -3.38 2.66 -1.68
C GLU A 288 -4.20 3.93 -1.91
N LEU A 289 -4.55 4.66 -0.84
CA LEU A 289 -5.24 5.95 -0.94
C LEU A 289 -4.23 7.09 -1.14
N GLU A 290 -4.66 8.20 -1.76
CA GLU A 290 -3.80 9.40 -1.86
C GLU A 290 -3.92 10.27 -0.63
N ALA A 291 -2.78 10.83 -0.21
CA ALA A 291 -2.72 11.82 0.85
C ALA A 291 -3.08 13.22 0.33
N ALA A 292 -3.62 14.07 1.20
CA ALA A 292 -3.93 15.46 0.90
C ALA A 292 -2.71 16.19 0.28
N PRO A 293 -2.88 16.94 -0.82
CA PRO A 293 -1.76 17.58 -1.52
C PRO A 293 -1.06 18.65 -0.67
N SER A 294 0.28 18.61 -0.67
CA SER A 294 1.15 19.65 -0.07
C SER A 294 1.68 20.68 -1.08
N SER A 295 1.51 20.44 -2.39
CA SER A 295 2.07 21.25 -3.50
C SER A 295 0.95 21.77 -4.43
N PRO A 296 1.06 22.97 -5.04
CA PRO A 296 2.20 23.91 -5.06
C PRO A 296 2.33 24.79 -3.81
N LYS A 297 1.29 24.87 -2.97
CA LYS A 297 1.30 25.57 -1.68
C LYS A 297 0.50 24.77 -0.67
N MET A 298 1.00 24.67 0.56
CA MET A 298 0.27 24.04 1.66
C MET A 298 -1.05 24.78 1.91
N ASN A 299 -2.17 24.04 1.86
CA ASN A 299 -3.49 24.57 2.12
C ASN A 299 -4.08 23.93 3.39
N PRO A 300 -4.22 24.69 4.49
CA PRO A 300 -4.77 24.21 5.77
C PRO A 300 -6.11 23.49 5.64
N ASN A 301 -6.99 23.98 4.78
CA ASN A 301 -8.33 23.43 4.58
C ASN A 301 -8.32 22.08 3.87
N ILE A 302 -7.29 21.80 3.07
CA ILE A 302 -7.14 20.54 2.34
C ILE A 302 -6.42 19.50 3.22
N ILE A 303 -5.33 19.91 3.86
CA ILE A 303 -4.53 19.06 4.74
C ILE A 303 -5.33 18.69 6.00
N GLY A 304 -6.22 19.58 6.45
CA GLY A 304 -7.06 19.40 7.62
C GLY A 304 -6.39 19.85 8.92
N VAL A 305 -5.42 20.77 8.85
CA VAL A 305 -4.67 21.28 10.00
C VAL A 305 -4.59 22.80 9.92
N SER A 306 -5.06 23.49 10.96
CA SER A 306 -5.03 24.94 11.06
C SER A 306 -3.62 25.51 11.20
N GLN A 307 -3.45 26.75 10.73
CA GLN A 307 -2.26 27.56 11.06
C GLN A 307 -2.40 28.15 12.47
N PRO A 308 -1.30 28.37 13.22
CA PRO A 308 0.11 28.21 12.84
C PRO A 308 0.67 26.79 13.03
N TYR A 309 -0.14 25.83 13.48
CA TYR A 309 0.36 24.50 13.87
C TYR A 309 0.87 23.69 12.67
N LEU A 310 0.28 23.89 11.47
CA LEU A 310 0.74 23.25 10.24
C LEU A 310 2.21 23.54 9.91
N ASP A 311 2.68 24.77 10.13
CA ASP A 311 4.08 25.15 9.88
C ASP A 311 5.05 24.43 10.83
N LYS A 312 4.62 24.18 12.08
CA LYS A 312 5.41 23.42 13.08
C LYS A 312 5.50 21.93 12.73
N ILE A 313 4.45 21.39 12.10
CA ILE A 313 4.33 19.99 11.72
C ILE A 313 5.09 19.67 10.42
N ASP A 314 5.32 20.66 9.55
CA ASP A 314 6.04 20.50 8.28
C ASP A 314 5.47 19.34 7.43
N TYR A 315 4.19 19.45 7.08
CA TYR A 315 3.50 18.41 6.31
C TYR A 315 4.01 18.29 4.88
N GLN A 316 4.53 17.12 4.53
CA GLN A 316 5.06 16.84 3.19
C GLN A 316 4.44 15.56 2.63
N ARG A 317 3.65 15.68 1.56
CA ARG A 317 3.25 14.50 0.79
C ARG A 317 4.46 13.84 0.14
N SER A 318 4.39 12.55 -0.12
CA SER A 318 5.49 11.78 -0.73
C SER A 318 5.99 12.30 -2.08
N ASP A 319 5.18 13.08 -2.82
CA ASP A 319 5.57 13.74 -4.08
C ASP A 319 5.98 15.21 -3.91
N HIS A 320 6.21 15.68 -2.67
CA HIS A 320 6.50 17.08 -2.37
C HIS A 320 7.80 17.56 -3.00
N GLU A 321 8.87 16.76 -2.92
CA GLU A 321 10.17 17.08 -3.51
C GLU A 321 10.30 16.55 -4.95
N ASP A 322 9.75 15.36 -5.22
CA ASP A 322 9.80 14.70 -6.52
C ASP A 322 8.38 14.32 -7.00
N PRO A 323 7.85 15.04 -8.02
CA PRO A 323 6.53 14.77 -8.59
C PRO A 323 6.36 13.36 -9.20
N ALA A 324 7.44 12.62 -9.44
CA ALA A 324 7.40 11.26 -9.98
C ALA A 324 7.13 10.20 -8.91
N LEU A 325 7.30 10.53 -7.62
CA LEU A 325 7.01 9.61 -6.52
C LEU A 325 5.49 9.40 -6.37
N LYS A 326 5.12 8.27 -5.75
CA LYS A 326 3.71 7.98 -5.44
C LYS A 326 3.13 9.08 -4.56
N LYS A 327 1.80 9.26 -4.61
CA LYS A 327 1.05 10.26 -3.81
C LYS A 327 0.36 9.66 -2.58
N THR A 328 0.77 8.45 -2.21
CA THR A 328 0.03 7.56 -1.31
C THR A 328 0.48 7.61 0.14
N ALA A 329 1.38 8.55 0.46
CA ALA A 329 1.89 8.74 1.81
C ALA A 329 2.15 10.21 2.10
N PHE A 330 2.30 10.53 3.37
CA PHE A 330 2.81 11.82 3.82
C PHE A 330 3.76 11.67 5.00
N ARG A 331 4.53 12.74 5.23
CA ARG A 331 5.53 12.87 6.27
C ARG A 331 5.23 14.08 7.12
N ILE A 332 5.43 13.94 8.43
CA ILE A 332 5.20 15.01 9.40
C ILE A 332 6.22 14.94 10.53
N ASN A 333 6.50 16.10 11.13
CA ASN A 333 7.13 16.23 12.44
C ASN A 333 6.11 15.93 13.54
N LEU A 334 6.49 15.07 14.49
CA LEU A 334 5.64 14.67 15.60
C LEU A 334 5.90 15.56 16.80
N ALA A 335 5.44 16.80 16.67
CA ALA A 335 5.48 17.80 17.73
C ALA A 335 4.35 17.56 18.74
N LYS A 336 4.69 17.16 19.96
CA LYS A 336 3.70 17.00 21.03
C LYS A 336 3.01 18.35 21.30
N PRO A 337 1.67 18.40 21.36
CA PRO A 337 0.94 19.66 21.48
C PRO A 337 1.23 20.34 22.82
N ASN A 338 1.44 21.65 22.80
CA ASN A 338 1.55 22.46 24.02
C ASN A 338 0.17 22.73 24.60
N GLN A 339 -0.10 22.24 25.81
CA GLN A 339 -1.40 22.41 26.49
C GLN A 339 -1.78 23.87 26.73
N ASN A 340 -0.82 24.79 26.75
CA ASN A 340 -1.07 26.22 26.92
C ASN A 340 -1.39 26.95 25.60
N ASN A 341 -1.24 26.28 24.45
CA ASN A 341 -1.51 26.86 23.14
C ASN A 341 -2.82 26.28 22.56
N LEU A 342 -3.88 27.08 22.55
CA LEU A 342 -5.20 26.65 22.09
C LEU A 342 -5.17 26.10 20.65
N ASP A 343 -4.33 26.67 19.79
CA ASP A 343 -4.20 26.26 18.39
C ASP A 343 -3.62 24.84 18.21
N GLU A 344 -2.91 24.31 19.21
CA GLU A 344 -2.33 22.96 19.19
C GLU A 344 -3.19 21.93 19.92
N THR A 345 -4.15 22.36 20.73
CA THR A 345 -4.98 21.47 21.56
C THR A 345 -6.13 20.81 20.81
N ASN A 346 -6.54 21.35 19.66
CA ASN A 346 -7.63 20.83 18.84
C ASN A 346 -7.14 19.85 17.74
N GLY A 347 -6.13 19.04 18.05
CA GLY A 347 -5.48 18.12 17.11
C GLY A 347 -4.51 18.80 16.13
N PRO A 348 -3.93 18.06 15.17
CA PRO A 348 -4.19 16.65 14.84
C PRO A 348 -3.41 15.66 15.72
N ILE A 349 -2.50 16.14 16.55
CA ILE A 349 -1.73 15.33 17.51
C ILE A 349 -2.35 15.52 18.89
N TYR A 350 -2.56 14.43 19.62
CA TYR A 350 -3.16 14.41 20.96
C TYR A 350 -2.18 13.83 21.98
N PRO A 351 -2.13 14.34 23.22
CA PRO A 351 -1.35 13.73 24.28
C PRO A 351 -1.75 12.26 24.52
N TYR A 352 -0.79 11.41 24.90
CA TYR A 352 -1.05 9.99 25.16
C TYR A 352 -2.12 9.73 26.24
N GLN A 353 -2.27 10.62 27.22
CA GLN A 353 -3.31 10.49 28.26
C GLN A 353 -4.72 10.73 27.71
N ASN A 354 -4.86 11.31 26.51
CA ASN A 354 -6.11 11.78 25.94
C ASN A 354 -6.56 10.93 24.72
N LEU A 355 -6.41 9.59 24.80
CA LEU A 355 -6.89 8.68 23.75
C LEU A 355 -8.37 8.92 23.42
N PHE A 356 -9.21 8.99 24.46
CA PHE A 356 -10.65 9.19 24.30
C PHE A 356 -11.00 10.47 23.51
N ALA A 357 -10.23 11.55 23.73
CA ALA A 357 -10.43 12.80 23.00
C ALA A 357 -10.03 12.66 21.53
N CYS A 358 -8.97 11.92 21.22
CA CYS A 358 -8.61 11.61 19.84
C CYS A 358 -9.72 10.77 19.17
N GLU A 359 -10.14 9.67 19.80
CA GLU A 359 -11.13 8.74 19.21
C GLU A 359 -12.47 9.43 18.91
N ASN A 360 -12.91 10.31 19.82
CA ASN A 360 -14.17 11.05 19.71
C ASN A 360 -14.02 12.47 19.16
N ALA A 361 -12.85 12.82 18.62
CA ALA A 361 -12.61 14.15 18.06
C ALA A 361 -13.67 14.46 16.99
N PRO A 362 -14.35 15.62 17.04
CA PRO A 362 -15.34 16.02 16.05
C PRO A 362 -14.68 16.30 14.70
N ILE A 363 -15.47 16.47 13.63
CA ILE A 363 -14.92 16.57 12.27
C ILE A 363 -14.26 17.93 11.98
N ASP A 364 -14.63 18.96 12.73
CA ASP A 364 -14.04 20.30 12.70
C ASP A 364 -12.69 20.39 13.43
N ALA A 365 -12.37 19.40 14.28
CA ALA A 365 -11.04 19.27 14.86
C ALA A 365 -10.00 18.96 13.78
N ASN A 366 -8.76 19.41 13.99
CA ASN A 366 -7.67 19.16 13.06
C ASN A 366 -7.42 17.65 12.94
N HIS A 367 -7.25 17.17 11.71
CA HIS A 367 -6.97 15.77 11.38
C HIS A 367 -6.33 15.69 9.99
N PHE A 368 -5.40 14.75 9.81
CA PHE A 368 -4.85 14.49 8.47
C PHE A 368 -5.84 13.72 7.61
N ARG A 369 -5.74 13.90 6.29
CA ARG A 369 -6.72 13.39 5.34
C ARG A 369 -6.08 12.54 4.26
N PHE A 370 -6.67 11.36 4.06
CA PHE A 370 -6.54 10.56 2.86
C PHE A 370 -7.83 10.59 2.06
N PHE A 371 -7.73 10.38 0.76
CA PHE A 371 -8.90 10.19 -0.08
C PHE A 371 -8.69 9.05 -1.05
N ARG A 372 -9.76 8.31 -1.32
CA ARG A 372 -9.76 7.31 -2.38
C ARG A 372 -9.74 8.01 -3.72
N VAL A 373 -8.88 7.50 -4.58
CA VAL A 373 -8.68 8.06 -5.89
C VAL A 373 -9.31 7.15 -6.90
N GLU A 374 -10.59 7.36 -7.16
CA GLU A 374 -11.30 6.76 -8.30
C GLU A 374 -10.89 7.46 -9.61
N LYS A 375 -9.59 7.80 -9.81
CA LYS A 375 -9.17 8.78 -10.84
C LYS A 375 -9.53 8.41 -12.27
N ASP A 376 -9.89 7.16 -12.51
CA ASP A 376 -10.07 6.63 -13.85
C ASP A 376 -11.30 5.75 -14.00
N LYS A 377 -12.26 5.80 -13.06
CA LYS A 377 -13.50 5.05 -13.12
C LYS A 377 -14.70 5.99 -13.02
N TYR A 378 -15.62 5.94 -13.99
CA TYR A 378 -16.91 6.64 -13.90
C TYR A 378 -18.03 5.61 -14.00
N GLU A 379 -18.89 5.52 -12.99
CA GLU A 379 -20.07 4.66 -13.00
C GLU A 379 -21.33 5.50 -12.93
N TYR A 380 -22.20 5.35 -13.92
CA TYR A 380 -23.53 5.94 -13.90
C TYR A 380 -24.57 4.85 -14.13
N ASN A 381 -25.57 4.77 -13.25
CA ASN A 381 -26.75 3.92 -13.41
C ASN A 381 -27.99 4.81 -13.51
N VAL A 382 -28.93 4.43 -14.38
CA VAL A 382 -30.22 5.14 -14.47
C VAL A 382 -31.06 4.91 -13.21
N VAL A 383 -31.01 3.70 -12.67
CA VAL A 383 -31.59 3.36 -11.37
C VAL A 383 -30.42 3.31 -10.37
N PRO A 384 -30.35 4.26 -9.42
CA PRO A 384 -29.33 4.23 -8.37
C PRO A 384 -29.45 2.96 -7.53
N PHE A 385 -28.31 2.40 -7.16
CA PHE A 385 -28.23 1.25 -6.26
C PHE A 385 -26.92 1.34 -5.48
N GLU A 386 -27.00 1.26 -4.16
CA GLU A 386 -25.83 1.30 -3.29
C GLU A 386 -25.33 -0.13 -3.04
N GLU A 387 -24.18 -0.48 -3.61
CA GLU A 387 -23.60 -1.84 -3.50
C GLU A 387 -23.16 -2.21 -2.07
N ASN A 388 -23.17 -1.23 -1.16
CA ASN A 388 -22.88 -1.42 0.26
C ASN A 388 -24.14 -1.72 1.08
N ASP A 389 -25.32 -1.34 0.58
CA ASP A 389 -26.61 -1.51 1.23
C ASP A 389 -27.61 -2.11 0.25
N LEU A 390 -27.75 -3.44 0.33
CA LEU A 390 -28.64 -4.21 -0.54
C LEU A 390 -30.13 -3.84 -0.34
N THR A 391 -30.48 -3.16 0.76
CA THR A 391 -31.86 -2.71 1.01
C THR A 391 -32.28 -1.57 0.09
N THR A 392 -31.32 -0.89 -0.55
CA THR A 392 -31.56 0.16 -1.55
C THR A 392 -32.03 -0.39 -2.90
N TRP A 393 -32.08 -1.72 -3.06
CA TRP A 393 -32.53 -2.34 -4.30
C TRP A 393 -34.02 -2.05 -4.57
N THR A 394 -34.32 -1.68 -5.81
CA THR A 394 -35.69 -1.49 -6.30
C THR A 394 -35.96 -2.35 -7.53
N GLY A 395 -37.16 -2.92 -7.61
CA GLY A 395 -37.63 -3.67 -8.78
C GLY A 395 -37.96 -2.74 -9.95
N ASP A 396 -36.93 -2.30 -10.68
CA ASP A 396 -37.05 -1.47 -11.88
C ASP A 396 -36.42 -2.16 -13.10
N TYR A 397 -37.06 -2.01 -14.26
CA TYR A 397 -36.64 -2.60 -15.52
C TYR A 397 -35.25 -2.12 -15.98
N LEU A 398 -34.83 -0.93 -15.58
CA LEU A 398 -33.55 -0.32 -15.90
C LEU A 398 -32.51 -0.49 -14.79
N SER A 399 -32.75 -1.38 -13.82
CA SER A 399 -31.76 -1.70 -12.80
C SER A 399 -30.52 -2.37 -13.40
N TRP A 400 -29.34 -1.91 -12.97
CA TRP A 400 -28.07 -2.56 -13.34
C TRP A 400 -28.02 -4.00 -12.80
N TRP A 401 -28.60 -4.21 -11.61
CA TRP A 401 -28.68 -5.47 -10.90
C TRP A 401 -30.14 -5.95 -10.83
N PRO A 402 -30.60 -6.78 -11.78
CA PRO A 402 -32.01 -7.14 -11.88
C PRO A 402 -32.50 -8.09 -10.78
N ASN A 403 -31.60 -8.81 -10.12
CA ASN A 403 -31.95 -9.79 -9.08
C ASN A 403 -31.18 -9.45 -7.78
N PRO A 404 -31.88 -9.23 -6.65
CA PRO A 404 -31.22 -8.93 -5.38
C PRO A 404 -30.60 -10.16 -4.69
N GLN A 405 -30.86 -11.38 -5.19
CA GLN A 405 -30.31 -12.62 -4.65
C GLN A 405 -29.03 -13.07 -5.38
N GLU A 406 -28.86 -12.65 -6.63
CA GLU A 406 -27.72 -13.04 -7.48
C GLU A 406 -27.25 -11.87 -8.34
N PHE A 407 -26.02 -11.41 -8.09
CA PHE A 407 -25.39 -10.30 -8.79
C PHE A 407 -24.39 -10.83 -9.80
N ARG A 408 -24.68 -10.66 -11.10
CA ARG A 408 -23.80 -11.06 -12.19
C ARG A 408 -23.01 -9.87 -12.74
N ALA A 409 -21.70 -9.86 -12.54
CA ALA A 409 -20.78 -8.84 -13.07
C ALA A 409 -20.19 -9.29 -14.41
N CYS A 410 -20.05 -8.37 -15.37
CA CYS A 410 -19.49 -8.66 -16.70
C CYS A 410 -18.45 -7.63 -17.13
N PHE A 411 -17.30 -8.12 -17.60
CA PHE A 411 -16.20 -7.31 -18.10
C PHE A 411 -15.78 -7.74 -19.50
N ILE A 412 -15.38 -6.79 -20.35
CA ILE A 412 -14.75 -7.05 -21.64
C ILE A 412 -13.33 -6.51 -21.64
N LYS A 413 -12.38 -7.31 -22.14
CA LYS A 413 -10.98 -6.92 -22.23
C LYS A 413 -10.65 -6.25 -23.56
N VAL A 414 -10.09 -5.05 -23.50
CA VAL A 414 -9.76 -4.22 -24.67
C VAL A 414 -8.27 -3.88 -24.66
N LYS A 415 -7.55 -4.22 -25.73
CA LYS A 415 -6.16 -3.82 -25.97
C LYS A 415 -6.12 -2.53 -26.80
N ILE A 416 -5.26 -1.60 -26.41
CA ILE A 416 -5.04 -0.31 -27.06
C ILE A 416 -3.57 -0.23 -27.50
N GLN A 417 -3.35 -0.01 -28.79
CA GLN A 417 -2.04 0.29 -29.38
C GLN A 417 -1.91 1.81 -29.52
N GLY A 418 -1.08 2.43 -28.68
CA GLY A 418 -0.88 3.89 -28.64
C GLY A 418 0.13 4.30 -27.57
N GLN A 419 0.74 5.48 -27.73
CA GLN A 419 1.77 5.98 -26.79
C GLN A 419 1.19 6.47 -25.45
N LYS A 420 -0.11 6.76 -25.42
CA LYS A 420 -0.83 7.30 -24.27
C LYS A 420 -1.97 6.36 -23.87
N GLU A 421 -2.27 6.38 -22.58
CA GLU A 421 -3.47 5.75 -22.03
C GLU A 421 -4.73 6.50 -22.49
N VAL A 422 -5.82 5.75 -22.66
CA VAL A 422 -7.08 6.25 -23.23
C VAL A 422 -8.23 5.84 -22.32
N MET A 423 -9.18 6.74 -22.12
CA MET A 423 -10.45 6.40 -21.44
C MET A 423 -11.30 5.55 -22.36
N ILE A 424 -11.85 4.44 -21.88
CA ILE A 424 -12.74 3.56 -22.64
C ILE A 424 -14.10 3.57 -21.98
N ARG A 425 -15.13 3.93 -22.76
CA ARG A 425 -16.52 4.02 -22.34
C ARG A 425 -17.29 2.78 -22.77
N SER A 426 -18.01 2.14 -21.85
CA SER A 426 -19.14 1.29 -22.17
C SER A 426 -20.45 2.07 -22.03
N ARG A 427 -21.31 1.96 -23.04
CA ARG A 427 -22.69 2.46 -23.02
C ARG A 427 -23.64 1.29 -23.15
N ASN A 428 -24.56 1.16 -22.20
CA ASN A 428 -25.36 -0.05 -22.01
C ASN A 428 -26.84 0.26 -22.16
N LEU A 429 -27.47 -0.30 -23.18
CA LEU A 429 -28.89 -0.12 -23.52
C LEU A 429 -29.64 -1.46 -23.41
N GLY A 430 -30.95 -1.44 -23.17
CA GLY A 430 -31.78 -2.64 -23.33
C GLY A 430 -31.92 -3.03 -24.80
N GLY A 431 -31.93 -4.32 -25.09
CA GLY A 431 -31.84 -4.82 -26.45
C GLY A 431 -33.09 -5.58 -26.91
N THR A 432 -33.46 -6.65 -26.20
CA THR A 432 -34.53 -7.56 -26.64
C THR A 432 -35.83 -7.39 -25.86
N HIS A 433 -35.76 -7.03 -24.58
CA HIS A 433 -36.95 -6.92 -23.75
C HIS A 433 -37.81 -5.69 -24.11
N ARG A 434 -39.14 -5.86 -24.15
CA ARG A 434 -40.08 -4.82 -24.61
C ARG A 434 -39.98 -3.52 -23.83
N GLU A 435 -39.84 -3.62 -22.51
CA GLU A 435 -39.77 -2.46 -21.61
C GLU A 435 -38.42 -1.74 -21.60
N THR A 436 -37.32 -2.39 -22.02
CA THR A 436 -35.96 -1.83 -21.90
C THR A 436 -35.35 -1.48 -23.25
N LYS A 437 -35.96 -1.92 -24.37
CA LYS A 437 -35.46 -1.71 -25.72
C LYS A 437 -35.08 -0.25 -25.98
N ALA A 438 -33.81 -0.04 -26.32
CA ALA A 438 -33.18 1.26 -26.57
C ALA A 438 -33.17 2.26 -25.39
N LYS A 439 -33.56 1.84 -24.18
CA LYS A 439 -33.42 2.62 -22.94
C LYS A 439 -32.06 2.36 -22.31
N LEU A 440 -31.51 3.36 -21.61
CA LEU A 440 -30.20 3.30 -20.99
C LEU A 440 -30.27 2.61 -19.62
N TYR A 441 -29.38 1.65 -19.39
CA TYR A 441 -29.10 1.08 -18.07
C TYR A 441 -28.05 1.91 -17.33
N GLY A 442 -26.96 2.23 -18.03
CA GLY A 442 -25.83 2.92 -17.42
C GLY A 442 -24.63 3.08 -18.34
N ILE A 443 -23.64 3.82 -17.82
CA ILE A 443 -22.36 4.13 -18.48
C ILE A 443 -21.23 3.70 -17.55
N ARG A 444 -20.16 3.16 -18.13
CA ARG A 444 -18.91 2.87 -17.40
C ARG A 444 -17.74 3.47 -18.17
N ASP A 445 -16.93 4.31 -17.53
CA ASP A 445 -15.65 4.71 -18.10
C ASP A 445 -14.52 4.09 -17.28
N ILE A 446 -13.48 3.61 -17.98
CA ILE A 446 -12.24 3.16 -17.36
C ILE A 446 -11.01 3.63 -18.15
N ARG A 447 -9.94 4.09 -17.50
CA ARG A 447 -8.66 4.35 -18.19
C ARG A 447 -7.93 3.04 -18.50
N SER A 448 -7.30 2.94 -19.67
CA SER A 448 -6.41 1.83 -19.97
C SER A 448 -5.13 1.88 -19.14
N THR A 449 -4.69 0.72 -18.65
CA THR A 449 -3.44 0.53 -17.93
C THR A 449 -2.32 0.23 -18.91
N ARG A 450 -1.23 1.01 -18.86
CA ARG A 450 -0.05 0.79 -19.72
C ARG A 450 0.68 -0.52 -19.38
N ASP A 451 1.14 -1.21 -20.43
CA ASP A 451 2.04 -2.35 -20.28
C ASP A 451 3.49 -1.85 -20.10
N MET A 452 4.18 -2.35 -19.06
CA MET A 452 5.57 -2.00 -18.77
C MET A 452 6.57 -2.79 -19.62
N ARG A 453 6.17 -3.95 -20.17
CA ARG A 453 7.00 -4.83 -20.99
C ARG A 453 6.90 -4.49 -22.48
N GLU A 454 5.72 -4.08 -22.93
CA GLU A 454 5.47 -3.65 -24.31
C GLU A 454 5.33 -2.13 -24.43
N ALA A 455 6.27 -1.49 -25.13
CA ALA A 455 6.15 -0.07 -25.44
C ALA A 455 4.94 0.21 -26.35
N ASN A 456 4.20 1.28 -26.06
CA ASN A 456 3.02 1.72 -26.82
C ASN A 456 1.82 0.75 -26.79
N THR A 457 1.74 -0.10 -25.76
CA THR A 457 0.60 -0.97 -25.48
C THR A 457 -0.05 -0.57 -24.16
N SER A 458 -1.38 -0.51 -24.13
CA SER A 458 -2.17 -0.47 -22.89
C SER A 458 -3.39 -1.39 -23.02
N ALA A 459 -4.00 -1.76 -21.90
CA ALA A 459 -5.22 -2.58 -21.89
C ALA A 459 -6.17 -2.13 -20.79
N ALA A 460 -7.46 -2.39 -20.98
CA ALA A 460 -8.48 -2.12 -19.96
C ALA A 460 -9.52 -3.24 -19.89
N CYS A 461 -10.04 -3.47 -18.69
CA CYS A 461 -11.18 -4.33 -18.44
C CYS A 461 -12.39 -3.44 -18.18
N VAL A 462 -13.28 -3.34 -19.16
CA VAL A 462 -14.41 -2.42 -19.12
C VAL A 462 -15.64 -3.15 -18.63
N GLU A 463 -16.27 -2.67 -17.56
CA GLU A 463 -17.52 -3.23 -17.06
C GLU A 463 -18.67 -2.90 -18.02
N PHE A 464 -19.58 -3.84 -18.21
CA PHE A 464 -20.81 -3.65 -18.98
C PHE A 464 -21.99 -4.39 -18.34
N LYS A 465 -23.22 -4.02 -18.74
CA LYS A 465 -24.44 -4.65 -18.21
C LYS A 465 -24.58 -6.07 -18.76
N CYS A 466 -24.59 -7.06 -17.87
CA CYS A 466 -24.85 -8.45 -18.25
C CYS A 466 -26.27 -8.64 -18.83
N SER A 467 -26.38 -9.55 -19.80
CA SER A 467 -27.67 -10.09 -20.25
C SER A 467 -28.21 -11.10 -19.25
N GLY A 468 -29.54 -11.22 -19.14
CA GLY A 468 -30.19 -12.13 -18.22
C GLY A 468 -31.67 -11.83 -18.01
N MET A 469 -32.27 -12.53 -17.04
CA MET A 469 -33.63 -12.24 -16.60
C MET A 469 -33.66 -10.88 -15.89
N LEU A 470 -34.73 -10.11 -16.14
CA LEU A 470 -35.02 -8.89 -15.38
C LEU A 470 -35.75 -9.24 -14.07
N PHE A 471 -36.04 -8.23 -13.25
CA PHE A 471 -36.63 -8.43 -11.92
C PHE A 471 -38.02 -9.10 -11.97
N ASP A 472 -38.75 -8.95 -13.08
CA ASP A 472 -40.07 -9.54 -13.30
C ASP A 472 -40.02 -11.00 -13.76
N GLN A 473 -38.82 -11.52 -14.07
CA GLN A 473 -38.57 -12.86 -14.55
C GLN A 473 -39.43 -13.28 -15.76
N ALA A 474 -39.91 -12.31 -16.57
CA ALA A 474 -40.83 -12.60 -17.66
C ALA A 474 -40.12 -13.03 -18.95
N GLU A 475 -39.06 -12.30 -19.34
CA GLU A 475 -38.28 -12.55 -20.55
C GLU A 475 -36.81 -12.19 -20.33
N VAL A 476 -35.90 -12.83 -21.07
CA VAL A 476 -34.46 -12.52 -21.05
C VAL A 476 -34.21 -11.23 -21.82
N ASP A 477 -33.60 -10.23 -21.18
CA ASP A 477 -33.06 -9.06 -21.88
C ASP A 477 -31.61 -9.31 -22.28
N ARG A 478 -31.33 -9.22 -23.59
CA ARG A 478 -29.98 -9.19 -24.12
C ARG A 478 -29.55 -7.74 -24.23
N SER A 479 -28.71 -7.29 -23.31
CA SER A 479 -28.25 -5.90 -23.25
C SER A 479 -27.44 -5.54 -24.50
N LEU A 480 -27.75 -4.42 -25.13
CA LEU A 480 -26.98 -3.85 -26.23
C LEU A 480 -25.85 -2.98 -25.66
N ILE A 481 -24.61 -3.39 -25.92
CA ILE A 481 -23.41 -2.76 -25.38
C ILE A 481 -22.65 -2.08 -26.52
N SER A 482 -22.21 -0.85 -26.27
CA SER A 482 -21.30 -0.11 -27.15
C SER A 482 -20.00 0.19 -26.40
N VAL A 483 -18.86 -0.22 -26.95
CA VAL A 483 -17.52 0.05 -26.42
C VAL A 483 -16.86 1.14 -27.27
N LEU A 484 -16.53 2.27 -26.64
CA LEU A 484 -16.03 3.48 -27.29
C LEU A 484 -14.76 4.02 -26.59
N PRO A 485 -13.57 3.80 -27.16
CA PRO A 485 -12.36 4.48 -26.72
C PRO A 485 -12.46 5.99 -27.01
N GLN A 486 -12.22 6.82 -25.99
CA GLN A 486 -12.29 8.27 -26.04
C GLN A 486 -10.99 8.83 -26.63
N GLY A 487 -10.96 9.01 -27.95
CA GLY A 487 -9.81 9.53 -28.66
C GLY A 487 -9.89 9.24 -30.15
N ASN A 488 -8.82 9.51 -30.89
CA ASN A 488 -8.73 9.14 -32.30
C ASN A 488 -8.32 7.66 -32.45
N CYS A 489 -9.22 6.76 -32.05
CA CYS A 489 -8.99 5.33 -32.01
C CYS A 489 -9.78 4.61 -33.10
N ARG A 490 -9.19 3.59 -33.72
CA ARG A 490 -9.86 2.71 -34.70
C ARG A 490 -9.67 1.25 -34.34
N ARG A 491 -10.73 0.46 -34.38
CA ARG A 491 -10.71 -0.98 -34.18
C ARG A 491 -9.90 -1.62 -35.31
N ILE A 492 -8.89 -2.40 -34.95
CA ILE A 492 -8.01 -3.11 -35.89
C ILE A 492 -8.18 -4.62 -35.82
N ASN A 493 -8.59 -5.16 -34.67
CA ASN A 493 -8.77 -6.59 -34.50
C ASN A 493 -9.96 -6.89 -33.58
N THR A 494 -10.62 -8.02 -33.83
CA THR A 494 -11.65 -8.63 -32.99
C THR A 494 -11.26 -10.10 -32.83
N ASN A 495 -11.33 -10.63 -31.61
CA ASN A 495 -11.02 -12.04 -31.35
C ASN A 495 -11.83 -12.95 -32.30
N SER A 496 -11.20 -13.96 -32.90
CA SER A 496 -11.84 -14.84 -33.88
C SER A 496 -13.05 -15.57 -33.30
N LEU A 497 -12.96 -16.03 -32.04
CA LEU A 497 -14.07 -16.70 -31.35
C LEU A 497 -15.22 -15.72 -31.05
N LEU A 498 -14.91 -14.45 -30.75
CA LEU A 498 -15.92 -13.41 -30.62
C LEU A 498 -16.61 -13.16 -31.96
N GLN A 499 -15.84 -13.11 -33.05
CA GLN A 499 -16.38 -12.89 -34.39
C GLN A 499 -17.32 -14.03 -34.82
N GLU A 500 -16.94 -15.29 -34.57
CA GLU A 500 -17.81 -16.46 -34.81
C GLU A 500 -19.10 -16.40 -33.97
N TYR A 501 -19.00 -15.99 -32.71
CA TYR A 501 -20.15 -15.79 -31.85
C TYR A 501 -21.11 -14.74 -32.41
N LEU A 502 -20.58 -13.60 -32.88
CA LEU A 502 -21.37 -12.50 -33.46
C LEU A 502 -22.01 -12.85 -34.80
N ILE A 503 -21.43 -13.76 -35.60
CA ILE A 503 -22.07 -14.26 -36.82
C ILE A 503 -23.36 -15.01 -36.49
N LYS A 504 -23.34 -15.80 -35.40
CA LYS A 504 -24.53 -16.53 -34.92
C LYS A 504 -25.49 -15.62 -34.14
N HIS A 505 -24.99 -14.54 -33.56
CA HIS A 505 -25.74 -13.59 -32.74
C HIS A 505 -25.50 -12.15 -33.22
N PRO A 506 -26.04 -11.76 -34.39
CA PRO A 506 -25.76 -10.47 -34.98
C PRO A 506 -26.28 -9.32 -34.10
N PRO A 507 -25.51 -8.22 -33.94
CA PRO A 507 -25.97 -7.03 -33.25
C PRO A 507 -27.12 -6.34 -34.00
N VAL A 508 -27.90 -5.53 -33.28
CA VAL A 508 -29.04 -4.78 -33.84
C VAL A 508 -28.60 -3.72 -34.86
N ALA A 509 -27.37 -3.21 -34.76
CA ALA A 509 -26.73 -2.31 -35.72
C ALA A 509 -25.48 -2.97 -36.32
N GLN A 510 -25.27 -2.84 -37.63
CA GLN A 510 -24.06 -3.37 -38.28
C GLN A 510 -22.80 -2.67 -37.73
N ASN A 511 -21.78 -3.44 -37.38
CA ASN A 511 -20.48 -2.97 -36.87
C ASN A 511 -19.60 -2.30 -37.95
N ASN A 512 -20.19 -1.44 -38.78
CA ASN A 512 -19.52 -0.74 -39.89
C ASN A 512 -18.65 0.43 -39.41
N GLU A 513 -18.91 0.94 -38.20
CA GLU A 513 -18.10 1.97 -37.58
C GLU A 513 -16.81 1.38 -36.99
N SER A 514 -15.66 1.96 -37.36
CA SER A 514 -14.35 1.55 -36.82
C SER A 514 -14.03 2.21 -35.48
N HIS A 515 -14.75 3.27 -35.09
CA HIS A 515 -14.52 4.03 -33.87
C HIS A 515 -15.24 3.47 -32.64
N ALA A 516 -16.25 2.63 -32.85
CA ALA A 516 -17.03 1.98 -31.80
C ALA A 516 -17.22 0.50 -32.12
N PHE A 517 -17.44 -0.30 -31.09
CA PHE A 517 -17.83 -1.70 -31.23
C PHE A 517 -19.15 -1.96 -30.52
N THR A 518 -20.09 -2.61 -31.19
CA THR A 518 -21.41 -2.92 -30.64
C THR A 518 -21.68 -4.42 -30.64
N MET A 519 -22.30 -4.92 -29.57
CA MET A 519 -22.72 -6.32 -29.47
C MET A 519 -23.95 -6.45 -28.56
N LEU A 520 -24.70 -7.53 -28.73
CA LEU A 520 -25.61 -8.01 -27.69
C LEU A 520 -24.79 -8.82 -26.70
N ALA A 521 -24.92 -8.53 -25.40
CA ALA A 521 -24.13 -9.22 -24.39
C ALA A 521 -24.42 -10.73 -24.40
N PRO A 522 -23.37 -11.56 -24.30
CA PRO A 522 -23.54 -13.01 -24.27
C PRO A 522 -24.32 -13.45 -23.04
N VAL A 523 -25.07 -14.53 -23.20
CA VAL A 523 -25.79 -15.18 -22.08
C VAL A 523 -25.01 -16.40 -21.60
N ASP A 524 -24.17 -16.99 -22.45
CA ASP A 524 -23.40 -18.19 -22.16
C ASP A 524 -22.27 -17.96 -21.14
N PRO A 525 -21.84 -19.01 -20.42
CA PRO A 525 -20.75 -18.93 -19.46
C PRO A 525 -19.35 -19.00 -20.10
N LEU A 526 -19.25 -19.20 -21.43
CA LEU A 526 -17.99 -19.41 -22.14
C LEU A 526 -17.34 -18.09 -22.62
N GLY A 527 -17.83 -16.95 -22.11
CA GLY A 527 -17.33 -15.59 -22.33
C GLY A 527 -15.81 -15.46 -22.42
N HIS A 528 -15.11 -16.14 -21.52
CA HIS A 528 -13.68 -15.97 -21.29
C HIS A 528 -12.84 -16.39 -22.50
N ASN A 529 -13.33 -17.37 -23.28
CA ASN A 529 -12.65 -17.84 -24.49
C ASN A 529 -12.54 -16.75 -25.55
N TYR A 530 -13.41 -15.74 -25.48
CA TYR A 530 -13.46 -14.63 -26.42
C TYR A 530 -13.30 -13.25 -25.73
N GLY A 531 -12.71 -13.24 -24.54
CA GLY A 531 -12.29 -12.04 -23.80
C GLY A 531 -13.39 -11.33 -23.02
N ILE A 532 -14.46 -12.04 -22.66
CA ILE A 532 -15.55 -11.57 -21.80
C ILE A 532 -15.56 -12.35 -20.49
N TYR A 533 -15.49 -11.67 -19.35
CA TYR A 533 -15.35 -12.32 -18.05
C TYR A 533 -16.60 -12.06 -17.24
N THR A 534 -17.28 -13.13 -16.82
CA THR A 534 -18.52 -13.05 -16.07
C THR A 534 -18.44 -13.83 -14.78
N VAL A 535 -18.94 -13.26 -13.69
CA VAL A 535 -19.04 -13.92 -12.37
C VAL A 535 -20.39 -13.58 -11.75
N THR A 536 -21.02 -14.57 -11.12
CA THR A 536 -22.24 -14.37 -10.33
C THR A 536 -21.93 -14.67 -8.88
N ASP A 537 -22.36 -13.80 -7.97
CA ASP A 537 -22.21 -13.96 -6.52
C ASP A 537 -23.44 -13.39 -5.78
N GLN A 538 -23.60 -13.71 -4.50
CA GLN A 538 -24.63 -13.10 -3.63
C GLN A 538 -24.25 -11.67 -3.20
N ASN A 539 -22.98 -11.29 -3.33
CA ASN A 539 -22.50 -9.94 -3.05
C ASN A 539 -22.01 -9.24 -4.35
N PRO A 540 -22.56 -8.07 -4.72
CA PRO A 540 -22.19 -7.37 -5.95
C PRO A 540 -20.71 -6.98 -5.99
N ARG A 541 -20.10 -6.65 -4.84
CA ARG A 541 -18.67 -6.27 -4.76
C ARG A 541 -17.77 -7.47 -5.02
N VAL A 542 -18.09 -8.62 -4.45
CA VAL A 542 -17.34 -9.87 -4.66
C VAL A 542 -17.44 -10.32 -6.12
N ALA A 543 -18.65 -10.27 -6.70
CA ALA A 543 -18.83 -10.57 -8.13
C ALA A 543 -17.97 -9.67 -9.02
N LYS A 544 -17.96 -8.36 -8.76
CA LYS A 544 -17.12 -7.39 -9.49
C LYS A 544 -15.63 -7.67 -9.32
N GLU A 545 -15.15 -7.92 -8.10
CA GLU A 545 -13.73 -8.17 -7.79
C GLU A 545 -13.19 -9.43 -8.48
N ILE A 546 -13.94 -10.53 -8.43
CA ILE A 546 -13.52 -11.78 -9.08
C ILE A 546 -13.55 -11.61 -10.61
N ALA A 547 -14.58 -10.96 -11.16
CA ALA A 547 -14.70 -10.78 -12.60
C ALA A 547 -13.60 -9.89 -13.18
N ILE A 548 -13.25 -8.79 -12.50
CA ILE A 548 -12.16 -7.91 -12.94
C ILE A 548 -10.80 -8.60 -12.82
N GLY A 549 -10.57 -9.38 -11.75
CA GLY A 549 -9.33 -10.13 -11.58
C GLY A 549 -9.12 -11.24 -12.62
N ARG A 550 -10.19 -11.94 -13.01
CA ARG A 550 -10.19 -12.88 -14.15
C ARG A 550 -9.88 -12.17 -15.47
N CYS A 551 -10.45 -10.99 -15.66
CA CYS A 551 -10.19 -10.17 -16.83
C CYS A 551 -8.73 -9.70 -16.91
N PHE A 552 -8.14 -9.30 -15.78
CA PHE A 552 -6.73 -8.91 -15.70
C PHE A 552 -5.81 -10.07 -16.08
N ASP A 553 -6.11 -11.28 -15.61
CA ASP A 553 -5.35 -12.49 -15.93
C ASP A 553 -5.53 -12.93 -17.39
N GLY A 554 -6.74 -12.76 -17.93
CA GLY A 554 -7.11 -13.20 -19.26
C GLY A 554 -7.68 -14.63 -19.29
N THR A 555 -7.93 -15.27 -18.14
CA THR A 555 -8.48 -16.63 -18.05
C THR A 555 -9.62 -16.71 -17.03
N SER A 556 -10.46 -17.76 -17.10
CA SER A 556 -11.52 -17.99 -16.10
C SER A 556 -11.04 -18.68 -14.83
N ASP A 557 -9.96 -19.45 -14.94
CA ASP A 557 -9.42 -20.24 -13.83
C ASP A 557 -8.37 -19.46 -13.03
N GLY A 558 -7.82 -18.39 -13.60
CA GLY A 558 -6.84 -17.52 -12.98
C GLY A 558 -7.43 -16.23 -12.40
N PHE A 559 -6.65 -15.59 -11.54
CA PHE A 559 -6.95 -14.29 -10.95
C PHE A 559 -5.65 -13.48 -10.91
N SER A 560 -5.68 -12.24 -11.41
CA SER A 560 -4.53 -11.35 -11.42
C SER A 560 -4.92 -9.96 -10.93
N ARG A 561 -4.02 -9.31 -10.17
CA ARG A 561 -4.12 -7.89 -9.81
C ARG A 561 -3.35 -6.98 -10.77
N GLU A 562 -2.54 -7.58 -11.65
CA GLU A 562 -1.83 -6.88 -12.72
C GLU A 562 -2.48 -7.19 -14.08
N MET A 563 -2.69 -6.14 -14.88
CA MET A 563 -3.27 -6.25 -16.21
C MET A 563 -2.30 -6.95 -17.17
N LYS A 564 -2.60 -8.19 -17.58
CA LYS A 564 -1.87 -8.87 -18.66
C LYS A 564 -2.43 -8.40 -20.01
N SER A 565 -1.70 -7.54 -20.73
CA SER A 565 -2.23 -6.88 -21.93
C SER A 565 -2.50 -7.82 -23.13
N ASP A 566 -1.83 -8.97 -23.18
CA ASP A 566 -1.82 -9.90 -24.32
C ASP A 566 -2.70 -11.14 -24.17
N SER A 567 -3.16 -11.43 -22.96
CA SER A 567 -3.93 -12.65 -22.68
C SER A 567 -5.43 -12.35 -22.69
N GLY A 568 -6.21 -13.16 -23.40
CA GLY A 568 -7.69 -13.11 -23.32
C GLY A 568 -8.31 -11.81 -23.82
N VAL A 569 -7.74 -11.19 -24.84
CA VAL A 569 -8.23 -9.92 -25.41
C VAL A 569 -9.44 -10.16 -26.32
N ALA A 570 -10.50 -9.37 -26.14
CA ALA A 570 -11.68 -9.39 -27.02
C ALA A 570 -11.52 -8.46 -28.23
N LEU A 571 -11.05 -7.24 -27.98
CA LEU A 571 -10.99 -6.15 -28.97
C LEU A 571 -9.62 -5.48 -28.96
N THR A 572 -9.12 -5.10 -30.13
CA THR A 572 -7.91 -4.28 -30.25
C THR A 572 -8.21 -3.00 -31.03
N PHE A 573 -7.84 -1.86 -30.45
CA PHE A 573 -7.90 -0.54 -31.09
C PHE A 573 -6.50 0.04 -31.27
N SER A 574 -6.30 0.77 -32.38
CA SER A 574 -5.13 1.60 -32.62
C SER A 574 -5.48 3.07 -32.43
N CYS A 575 -4.74 3.75 -31.54
CA CYS A 575 -4.95 5.14 -31.14
C CYS A 575 -3.67 5.96 -31.40
N PRO A 576 -3.37 6.32 -32.67
CA PRO A 576 -2.19 7.10 -32.99
C PRO A 576 -2.28 8.54 -32.45
N GLU A 577 -1.15 9.09 -32.01
CA GLU A 577 -1.08 10.51 -31.66
C GLU A 577 -1.30 11.39 -32.88
N ARG A 578 -2.15 12.40 -32.73
CA ARG A 578 -2.27 13.48 -33.70
C ARG A 578 -1.08 14.41 -33.50
N LYS A 579 -0.05 14.35 -34.36
CA LYS A 579 0.92 15.45 -34.45
C LYS A 579 0.15 16.70 -34.86
N ILE A 580 -0.03 17.64 -33.94
CA ILE A 580 -0.66 18.94 -34.22
C ILE A 580 0.35 19.74 -35.06
N ASN A 581 0.40 19.47 -36.36
CA ASN A 581 1.26 20.19 -37.31
C ASN A 581 0.67 21.55 -37.75
N ARG A 582 -0.47 21.97 -37.18
CA ARG A 582 -1.05 23.30 -37.43
C ARG A 582 -1.48 23.89 -36.08
N GLU A 583 -0.73 24.88 -35.62
CA GLU A 583 -1.14 25.74 -34.51
C GLU A 583 -2.50 26.36 -34.82
N SER A 584 -3.43 26.29 -33.87
CA SER A 584 -4.72 26.96 -34.02
C SER A 584 -4.50 28.46 -34.22
N LEU A 585 -5.38 29.12 -34.98
CA LEU A 585 -5.28 30.56 -35.26
C LEU A 585 -5.28 31.39 -33.96
N PHE A 586 -5.97 30.88 -32.93
CA PHE A 586 -6.01 31.44 -31.59
C PHE A 586 -4.65 31.35 -30.85
N GLN A 587 -3.94 30.24 -31.04
CA GLN A 587 -2.63 30.01 -30.44
C GLN A 587 -1.54 30.84 -31.14
N ARG A 588 -1.63 30.99 -32.47
CA ARG A 588 -0.77 31.90 -33.25
C ARG A 588 -0.95 33.37 -32.90
N LEU A 589 -2.18 33.79 -32.58
CA LEU A 589 -2.46 35.13 -32.08
C LEU A 589 -1.89 35.38 -30.67
N GLN A 590 -1.78 34.35 -29.83
CA GLN A 590 -1.18 34.47 -28.51
C GLN A 590 0.35 34.48 -28.54
N THR A 591 0.97 33.67 -29.40
CA THR A 591 2.44 33.52 -29.46
C THR A 591 3.11 34.57 -30.35
N ASN A 592 2.48 34.98 -31.45
CA ASN A 592 3.01 36.00 -32.37
C ASN A 592 1.87 36.80 -33.05
N PRO A 593 1.20 37.70 -32.30
CA PRO A 593 0.05 38.45 -32.79
C PRO A 593 0.38 39.30 -34.03
N GLY A 594 1.56 39.93 -34.05
CA GLY A 594 1.97 40.82 -35.15
C GLY A 594 2.17 40.12 -36.50
N GLN A 595 2.79 38.94 -36.51
CA GLN A 595 2.95 38.14 -37.74
C GLN A 595 1.62 37.55 -38.20
N THR A 596 0.78 37.09 -37.28
CA THR A 596 -0.51 36.47 -37.61
C THR A 596 -1.48 37.48 -38.21
N LEU A 597 -1.55 38.70 -37.66
CA LEU A 597 -2.38 39.79 -38.18
C LEU A 597 -1.90 40.29 -39.55
N SER A 598 -0.58 40.36 -39.78
CA SER A 598 -0.03 40.78 -41.07
C SER A 598 -0.13 39.70 -42.15
N GLN A 599 -0.19 38.43 -41.78
CA GLN A 599 -0.53 37.32 -42.69
C GLN A 599 -2.02 37.35 -43.08
N MET A 600 -2.91 37.57 -42.11
CA MET A 600 -4.35 37.73 -42.38
C MET A 600 -4.65 38.97 -43.24
N ALA A 601 -3.90 40.06 -43.07
CA ALA A 601 -4.02 41.26 -43.90
C ALA A 601 -3.49 41.06 -45.34
N ARG A 602 -2.58 40.11 -45.57
CA ARG A 602 -2.12 39.72 -46.91
C ARG A 602 -3.10 38.78 -47.60
N ASP A 603 -3.75 37.88 -46.87
CA ASP A 603 -4.75 36.95 -47.42
C ASP A 603 -6.09 37.64 -47.73
N MET A 604 -6.33 38.85 -47.20
CA MET A 604 -7.50 39.69 -47.50
C MET A 604 -7.28 40.75 -48.61
N ARG A 605 -6.07 40.83 -49.18
CA ARG A 605 -5.79 41.57 -50.42
C ARG A 605 -5.76 40.59 -51.59
#